data_AF-A0A0G4HNH4-F1
#
_entry.id   AF-A0A0G4HNH4-F1
#
_cell.length_a   1.000
_cell.length_b   1.000
_cell.length_c   1.000
_cell.angle_alpha   90.00
_cell.angle_beta   90.00
_cell.angle_gamma   90.00
#
_symmetry.space_group_name_H-M   'P 1'
#
loop_
_entity.id
_entity.type
_entity.pdbx_description
1 polymer ?
#
loop_
_entity_poly.entity_id
_entity_poly.type
_entity_poly.pdbx_seq_one_letter_code
_entity_poly.pdbx_strand_id
1 'polypeptide(L)'
;MPVLKTLKLRGGLVRREGMVALTEVLRVNPFPMLNELELTENWINSTHVTAFAVTLVTDSLPNLRLLNLANTQVGEKGGKALAEAMNEGKLQVLRQEGRLMLSMAAAEGFKEGTHDCRCLKIVLHDGSVVD
;
A
#
# COMPACT_ATOMS: atom_id res chain seq x y z
N MET A 1 -17.35 -10.46 -11.24
CA MET A 1 -16.65 -9.34 -10.57
C MET A 1 -16.42 -9.70 -9.11
N PRO A 2 -15.20 -9.56 -8.57
CA PRO A 2 -14.92 -9.85 -7.17
C PRO A 2 -15.67 -8.89 -6.24
N VAL A 3 -16.37 -9.43 -5.25
CA VAL A 3 -17.17 -8.67 -4.25
C VAL A 3 -16.42 -8.44 -2.93
N LEU A 4 -15.12 -8.76 -2.91
CA LEU A 4 -14.28 -8.67 -1.71
C LEU A 4 -14.13 -7.20 -1.29
N LYS A 5 -14.59 -6.88 -0.08
CA LYS A 5 -14.52 -5.51 0.49
C LYS A 5 -13.29 -5.25 1.33
N THR A 6 -12.80 -6.28 2.00
CA THR A 6 -11.71 -6.20 2.97
C THR A 6 -10.84 -7.44 2.81
N LEU A 7 -9.53 -7.24 2.67
CA LEU A 7 -8.53 -8.30 2.68
C LEU A 7 -7.54 -8.03 3.81
N LYS A 8 -7.56 -8.89 4.83
CA LYS A 8 -6.67 -8.81 6.00
C LYS A 8 -5.77 -10.02 6.01
N LEU A 9 -4.49 -9.80 5.77
CA LEU A 9 -3.45 -10.82 5.85
C LEU A 9 -2.38 -10.27 6.80
N ARG A 10 -2.33 -10.74 8.05
CA ARG A 10 -1.41 -10.24 9.09
C ARG A 10 -0.50 -11.36 9.59
N GLY A 11 0.62 -11.00 10.23
CA GLY A 11 1.40 -11.93 11.06
C GLY A 11 2.22 -12.96 10.27
N GLY A 12 2.96 -12.51 9.25
CA GLY A 12 3.91 -13.34 8.51
C GLY A 12 3.32 -14.27 7.46
N LEU A 13 2.01 -14.15 7.18
CA LEU A 13 1.29 -14.90 6.17
C LEU A 13 1.66 -14.47 4.73
N VAL A 14 2.12 -13.23 4.57
CA VAL A 14 2.53 -12.69 3.27
C VAL A 14 4.05 -12.55 3.23
N ARG A 15 4.66 -13.29 2.31
CA ARG A 15 6.09 -13.25 1.98
C ARG A 15 6.24 -12.91 0.50
N ARG A 16 7.37 -13.25 -0.11
CA ARG A 16 7.62 -13.03 -1.54
C ARG A 16 6.51 -13.59 -2.41
N GLU A 17 6.17 -14.87 -2.24
CA GLU A 17 5.21 -15.58 -3.09
C GLU A 17 3.81 -14.98 -2.98
N GLY A 18 3.41 -14.61 -1.75
CA GLY A 18 2.13 -13.93 -1.51
C GLY A 18 2.06 -12.55 -2.18
N MET A 19 3.15 -11.77 -2.14
CA MET A 19 3.22 -10.48 -2.84
C MET A 19 3.24 -10.63 -4.36
N VAL A 20 3.94 -11.64 -4.88
CA VAL A 20 3.93 -11.96 -6.32
C VAL A 20 2.51 -12.30 -6.77
N ALA A 21 1.84 -13.22 -6.07
CA ALA A 21 0.47 -13.61 -6.39
C ALA A 21 -0.51 -12.42 -6.32
N LEU A 22 -0.40 -11.57 -5.29
CA LEU A 22 -1.21 -10.36 -5.17
C LEU A 22 -0.96 -9.37 -6.33
N THR A 23 0.31 -9.22 -6.72
CA THR A 23 0.70 -8.30 -7.81
C THR A 23 0.22 -8.83 -9.17
N GLU A 24 0.36 -10.14 -9.42
CA GLU A 24 -0.10 -10.78 -10.65
C GLU A 24 -1.62 -10.70 -10.79
N VAL A 25 -2.38 -10.98 -9.72
CA VAL A 25 -3.84 -10.92 -9.81
C VAL A 25 -4.32 -9.50 -10.08
N LEU A 26 -3.70 -8.47 -9.48
CA LEU A 26 -4.07 -7.06 -9.68
C LEU A 26 -3.70 -6.50 -11.06
N ARG A 27 -2.78 -7.14 -11.76
CA ARG A 27 -2.41 -6.81 -13.15
C ARG A 27 -3.53 -7.13 -14.13
N VAL A 28 -4.21 -8.25 -13.91
CA VAL A 28 -5.19 -8.80 -14.87
C VAL A 28 -6.63 -8.69 -14.38
N ASN A 29 -6.85 -8.51 -13.07
CA ASN A 29 -8.16 -8.40 -12.47
C ASN A 29 -8.24 -7.19 -11.52
N PRO A 30 -9.07 -6.18 -11.83
CA PRO A 30 -9.36 -5.10 -10.91
C PRO A 30 -10.24 -5.59 -9.74
N PHE A 31 -10.07 -5.00 -8.57
CA PHE A 31 -10.89 -5.25 -7.38
C PHE A 31 -11.69 -4.01 -7.00
N PRO A 32 -12.78 -3.71 -7.75
CA PRO A 32 -13.51 -2.46 -7.58
C PRO A 32 -14.20 -2.34 -6.21
N MET A 33 -14.50 -3.45 -5.54
CA MET A 33 -15.18 -3.43 -4.24
C MET A 33 -14.21 -3.39 -3.05
N LEU A 34 -12.91 -3.53 -3.27
CA LEU A 34 -11.93 -3.61 -2.18
C LEU A 34 -11.66 -2.22 -1.61
N ASN A 35 -12.09 -2.02 -0.36
CA ASN A 35 -11.93 -0.76 0.38
C ASN A 35 -10.74 -0.82 1.34
N GLU A 36 -10.38 -2.02 1.83
CA GLU A 36 -9.34 -2.20 2.83
C GLU A 36 -8.39 -3.33 2.46
N LEU A 37 -7.10 -3.00 2.37
CA LEU A 37 -6.01 -3.96 2.21
C LEU A 37 -5.05 -3.81 3.38
N GLU A 38 -5.00 -4.84 4.22
CA GLU A 38 -4.19 -4.84 5.42
C GLU A 38 -3.15 -5.95 5.38
N LEU A 39 -1.88 -5.54 5.38
CA LEU A 39 -0.70 -6.36 5.17
C LEU A 39 0.33 -6.18 6.30
N THR A 40 -0.11 -5.69 7.46
CA THR A 40 0.71 -5.43 8.65
C THR A 40 1.44 -6.68 9.15
N GLU A 41 2.64 -6.50 9.70
CA GLU A 41 3.43 -7.59 10.32
C GLU A 41 3.78 -8.73 9.34
N ASN A 42 3.98 -8.41 8.06
CA ASN A 42 4.40 -9.36 7.04
C ASN A 42 5.84 -9.12 6.57
N TRP A 43 6.42 -10.10 5.88
CA TRP A 43 7.77 -10.00 5.32
C TRP A 43 7.75 -9.37 3.92
N ILE A 44 7.28 -8.12 3.90
CA ILE A 44 7.16 -7.28 2.71
C ILE A 44 8.30 -6.27 2.74
N ASN A 45 9.05 -6.16 1.64
CA ASN A 45 10.18 -5.23 1.52
C ASN A 45 9.97 -4.23 0.37
N SER A 46 10.91 -3.30 0.22
CA SER A 46 10.89 -2.29 -0.85
C SER A 46 10.65 -2.89 -2.24
N THR A 47 11.35 -3.97 -2.61
CA THR A 47 11.21 -4.61 -3.92
C THR A 47 9.79 -5.11 -4.16
N HIS A 48 9.15 -5.73 -3.15
CA HIS A 48 7.77 -6.20 -3.26
C HIS A 48 6.79 -5.04 -3.47
N VAL A 49 6.95 -3.94 -2.73
CA VAL A 49 6.07 -2.76 -2.82
C VAL A 49 6.30 -1.99 -4.13
N THR A 50 7.55 -1.86 -4.58
CA THR A 50 7.85 -1.25 -5.89
C THR A 50 7.21 -2.05 -7.02
N ALA A 51 7.32 -3.39 -7.01
CA ALA A 51 6.68 -4.24 -8.02
C ALA A 51 5.16 -4.11 -8.02
N PHE A 52 4.56 -4.06 -6.82
CA PHE A 52 3.13 -3.80 -6.63
C PHE A 52 2.75 -2.43 -7.24
N ALA A 53 3.42 -1.35 -6.84
CA ALA A 53 3.14 0.02 -7.28
C ALA A 53 3.28 0.23 -8.80
N VAL A 54 4.30 -0.37 -9.42
CA VAL A 54 4.54 -0.31 -10.87
C VAL A 54 3.48 -1.12 -11.64
N THR A 55 3.04 -2.25 -11.08
CA THR A 55 2.06 -3.13 -11.76
C THR A 55 0.64 -2.59 -11.71
N LEU A 56 0.28 -1.81 -10.70
CA LEU A 56 -1.03 -1.18 -10.63
C LEU A 56 -1.30 -0.33 -11.87
N VAL A 57 -2.52 -0.41 -12.39
CA VAL A 57 -3.09 0.58 -13.30
C VAL A 57 -4.14 1.38 -12.53
N THR A 58 -4.61 2.49 -13.11
CA THR A 58 -5.58 3.41 -12.48
C THR A 58 -6.78 2.68 -11.87
N ASP A 59 -7.30 1.67 -12.57
CA ASP A 59 -8.52 0.95 -12.19
C ASP A 59 -8.26 -0.35 -11.40
N SER A 60 -7.02 -0.68 -11.03
CA SER A 60 -6.74 -1.91 -10.27
C SER A 60 -7.45 -1.92 -8.91
N LEU A 61 -7.48 -0.77 -8.23
CA LEU A 61 -7.98 -0.60 -6.85
C LEU A 61 -8.71 0.76 -6.70
N PRO A 62 -9.79 0.99 -7.45
CA PRO A 62 -10.37 2.32 -7.63
C PRO A 62 -11.04 2.86 -6.35
N ASN A 63 -11.45 1.98 -5.44
CA ASN A 63 -12.15 2.33 -4.20
C ASN A 63 -11.34 2.03 -2.94
N LEU A 64 -10.03 1.77 -3.05
CA LEU A 64 -9.21 1.48 -1.87
C LEU A 64 -9.12 2.73 -0.98
N ARG A 65 -9.51 2.60 0.29
CA ARG A 65 -9.49 3.67 1.30
C ARG A 65 -8.51 3.39 2.43
N LEU A 66 -8.05 2.15 2.59
CA LEU A 66 -7.03 1.77 3.57
C LEU A 66 -6.00 0.85 2.91
N LEU A 67 -4.73 1.27 2.96
CA LEU A 67 -3.58 0.41 2.72
C LEU A 67 -2.72 0.43 3.98
N ASN A 68 -2.65 -0.70 4.67
CA ASN A 68 -1.85 -0.83 5.88
C ASN A 68 -0.62 -1.72 5.64
N LEU A 69 0.55 -1.09 5.64
CA LEU A 69 1.87 -1.73 5.49
C LEU A 69 2.75 -1.47 6.72
N ALA A 70 2.15 -1.11 7.86
CA ALA A 70 2.87 -0.93 9.11
C ALA A 70 3.59 -2.22 9.54
N ASN A 71 4.68 -2.08 10.31
CA ASN A 71 5.48 -3.21 10.79
C ASN A 71 5.94 -4.15 9.66
N THR A 72 6.34 -3.58 8.52
CA THR A 72 6.99 -4.29 7.40
C THR A 72 8.32 -3.62 7.05
N GLN A 73 9.05 -4.16 6.08
CA GLN A 73 10.37 -3.68 5.66
C GLN A 73 10.31 -2.86 4.35
N VAL A 74 9.20 -2.14 4.12
CA VAL A 74 8.98 -1.32 2.90
C VAL A 74 10.14 -0.35 2.66
N GLY A 75 10.61 0.32 3.73
CA GLY A 75 11.68 1.32 3.66
C GLY A 75 11.39 2.51 2.75
N GLU A 76 12.31 3.47 2.67
CA GLU A 76 12.16 4.70 1.88
C GLU A 76 11.84 4.41 0.41
N LYS A 77 12.58 3.49 -0.21
CA LYS A 77 12.40 3.14 -1.63
C LYS A 77 10.98 2.62 -1.94
N GLY A 78 10.39 1.83 -1.05
CA GLY A 78 9.03 1.34 -1.22
C GLY A 78 7.98 2.43 -1.00
N GLY A 79 8.22 3.32 -0.02
CA GLY A 79 7.39 4.50 0.21
C GLY A 79 7.36 5.44 -1.00
N LYS A 80 8.53 5.74 -1.56
CA LYS A 80 8.67 6.57 -2.76
C LYS A 80 7.93 5.98 -3.96
N ALA A 81 8.03 4.67 -4.17
CA ALA A 81 7.30 4.00 -5.24
C ALA A 81 5.77 4.12 -5.11
N LEU A 82 5.23 4.09 -3.88
CA LEU A 82 3.80 4.33 -3.66
C LEU A 82 3.40 5.77 -3.97
N ALA A 83 4.24 6.73 -3.60
CA ALA A 83 4.03 8.15 -3.91
C ALA A 83 4.05 8.42 -5.43
N GLU A 84 5.02 7.85 -6.15
CA GLU A 84 5.11 7.91 -7.61
C GLU A 84 3.87 7.31 -8.28
N ALA A 85 3.42 6.13 -7.84
CA ALA A 85 2.19 5.52 -8.34
C ALA A 85 0.96 6.43 -8.14
N MET A 86 0.86 7.11 -6.99
CA MET A 86 -0.21 8.07 -6.73
C MET A 86 -0.12 9.34 -7.60
N ASN A 87 1.08 9.75 -8.01
CA ASN A 87 1.27 10.85 -8.96
C ASN A 87 0.88 10.45 -10.38
N GLU A 88 1.04 9.18 -10.74
CA GLU A 88 0.62 8.59 -12.03
C GLU A 88 -0.90 8.36 -12.13
N GLY A 89 -1.68 8.75 -11.12
CA GLY A 89 -3.14 8.57 -11.14
C GLY A 89 -3.63 7.24 -10.57
N LYS A 90 -2.75 6.42 -9.96
CA LYS A 90 -3.15 5.17 -9.28
C LYS A 90 -3.63 5.48 -7.86
N LEU A 91 -4.47 4.63 -7.27
CA LEU A 91 -4.88 4.73 -5.86
C LEU A 91 -5.46 6.11 -5.46
N GLN A 92 -6.20 6.79 -6.35
CA GLN A 92 -6.62 8.19 -6.11
C GLN A 92 -7.58 8.35 -4.93
N VAL A 93 -8.50 7.41 -4.71
CA VAL A 93 -9.38 7.44 -3.53
C VAL A 93 -8.56 7.31 -2.25
N LEU A 94 -7.56 6.42 -2.23
CA LEU A 94 -6.64 6.29 -1.09
C LEU A 94 -5.90 7.60 -0.84
N ARG A 95 -5.36 8.21 -1.90
CA ARG A 95 -4.63 9.49 -1.83
C ARG A 95 -5.48 10.62 -1.26
N GLN A 96 -6.72 10.75 -1.70
CA GLN A 96 -7.58 11.90 -1.42
C GLN A 96 -8.34 11.78 -0.10
N GLU A 97 -8.79 10.58 0.25
CA GLU A 97 -9.73 10.36 1.37
C GLU A 97 -9.33 9.22 2.31
N GLY A 98 -8.28 8.48 1.95
CA GLY A 98 -7.92 7.24 2.62
C GLY A 98 -6.85 7.40 3.69
N ARG A 99 -6.35 6.23 4.13
CA ARG A 99 -5.28 6.09 5.11
C ARG A 99 -4.23 5.13 4.57
N LEU A 100 -3.04 5.64 4.31
CA LEU A 100 -1.83 4.90 4.00
C LEU A 100 -0.99 4.78 5.26
N MET A 101 -1.00 3.61 5.89
CA MET A 101 -0.28 3.35 7.14
C MET A 101 1.12 2.82 6.84
N LEU A 102 2.17 3.55 7.21
CA LEU A 102 3.57 3.21 6.95
C LEU A 102 4.43 3.33 8.21
N SER A 103 5.55 2.60 8.25
CA SER A 103 6.64 2.87 9.21
C SER A 103 7.33 4.20 8.90
N MET A 104 8.06 4.77 9.86
CA MET A 104 8.82 6.03 9.69
C MET A 104 9.66 6.07 8.40
N ALA A 105 10.55 5.10 8.17
CA ALA A 105 11.42 5.09 6.99
C ALA A 105 10.63 5.07 5.65
N ALA A 106 9.54 4.31 5.59
CA ALA A 106 8.69 4.30 4.41
C ALA A 106 7.90 5.61 4.24
N ALA A 107 7.50 6.24 5.34
CA ALA A 107 6.85 7.54 5.33
C ALA A 107 7.80 8.65 4.82
N GLU A 108 9.07 8.61 5.19
CA GLU A 108 10.11 9.53 4.68
C GLU A 108 10.23 9.44 3.16
N GLY A 109 10.44 8.23 2.63
CA GLY A 109 10.50 8.05 1.18
C GLY A 109 9.20 8.40 0.46
N PHE A 110 8.03 8.17 1.09
CA PHE A 110 6.75 8.63 0.53
C PHE A 110 6.69 10.16 0.44
N LYS A 111 7.10 10.88 1.49
CA LYS A 111 7.16 12.35 1.52
C LYS A 111 8.12 12.92 0.48
N GLU A 112 9.22 12.22 0.17
CA GLU A 112 10.12 12.62 -0.92
C GLU A 112 9.48 12.46 -2.31
N GLY A 113 8.59 11.48 -2.48
CA GLY A 113 7.97 11.16 -3.75
C GLY A 113 6.69 11.96 -4.06
N THR A 114 6.09 12.65 -3.09
CA THR A 114 4.88 13.43 -3.32
C THR A 114 4.75 14.64 -2.40
N HIS A 115 4.14 15.70 -2.92
CA HIS A 115 3.78 16.89 -2.16
C HIS A 115 2.45 16.73 -1.40
N ASP A 116 1.68 15.66 -1.68
CA ASP A 116 0.38 15.41 -1.06
C ASP A 116 0.44 14.22 -0.11
N CYS A 117 0.64 14.51 1.17
CA CYS A 117 0.76 13.51 2.23
C CYS A 117 -0.51 13.35 3.08
N ARG A 118 -1.67 13.86 2.65
CA ARG A 118 -2.89 13.86 3.48
C ARG A 118 -3.37 12.46 3.88
N CYS A 119 -3.16 11.47 3.01
CA CYS A 119 -3.50 10.09 3.31
C CYS A 119 -2.50 9.39 4.24
N LEU A 120 -1.29 9.93 4.41
CA LEU A 120 -0.22 9.28 5.15
C LEU A 120 -0.56 9.25 6.65
N LYS A 121 -0.28 8.11 7.27
CA LYS A 121 -0.32 7.87 8.71
C LYS A 121 0.93 7.08 9.08
N ILE A 122 1.74 7.63 9.98
CA ILE A 122 2.98 6.99 10.43
C ILE A 122 2.67 6.15 11.67
N VAL A 123 3.00 4.87 11.59
CA VAL A 123 2.88 3.93 12.71
C VAL A 123 4.22 3.78 13.40
N LEU A 124 4.26 4.14 14.68
CA LEU A 124 5.45 4.05 15.52
C LEU A 124 5.58 2.65 16.13
N HIS A 125 6.76 2.36 16.69
CA HIS A 125 7.06 1.04 17.27
C HIS A 125 6.17 0.66 18.46
N ASP A 126 5.64 1.64 19.18
CA ASP A 126 4.68 1.43 20.28
C ASP A 126 3.23 1.23 19.79
N GLY A 127 3.02 1.21 18.47
CA GLY A 127 1.71 1.07 17.83
C GLY A 127 0.91 2.36 17.73
N SER A 128 1.44 3.49 18.24
CA SER A 128 0.79 4.79 18.09
C SER A 128 0.82 5.25 16.63
N VAL A 129 -0.18 6.06 16.26
CA VAL A 129 -0.35 6.55 14.89
C VAL A 129 -0.30 8.07 14.92
N VAL A 130 0.56 8.63 14.08
CA VAL A 130 0.71 10.08 13.91
C VAL A 130 0.53 10.47 12.45
N ASP A 131 0.26 11.76 12.21
CA ASP A 131 0.12 12.34 10.87
C ASP A 131 1.47 12.67 10.22
#